data_AF-A0A819JMH6-F1
#
_entry.id   AF-A0A819JMH6-F1
#
_cell.length_a   1.000
_cell.length_b   1.000
_cell.length_c   1.000
_cell.angle_alpha   90.00
_cell.angle_beta   90.00
_cell.angle_gamma   90.00
#
_symmetry.space_group_name_H-M   'P 1'
#
loop_
_entity.id
_entity.type
_entity.pdbx_description
1 polymer ?
#
loop_
_entity_poly.entity_id
_entity_poly.type
_entity_poly.pdbx_seq_one_letter_code
_entity_poly.pdbx_strand_id
1 'polypeptide(L)'
;MGAYKYLQEIYRKKQSDVMRFIFRIRTWHYRQLAAIHRAPKSTRPEKARRVGYKAKAGYVIYRVRVRRGSRKKPVPKGQVYGKPKHQGINQLKFQRSLQSVAEERVGRRCPTLRVLNSYWIAQDATFKFYEVILIDPCHK
;
A
#
# COMPACT_ATOMS: atom_id res chain seq x y z
N MET A 1 -13.65 -23.83 13.89
CA MET A 1 -13.44 -22.45 13.40
C MET A 1 -11.96 -22.09 13.59
N GLY A 2 -11.18 -21.84 12.54
CA GLY A 2 -9.72 -21.67 12.66
C GLY A 2 -9.28 -20.26 13.09
N ALA A 3 -8.07 -20.12 13.66
CA ALA A 3 -7.53 -18.84 14.17
C ALA A 3 -7.60 -17.68 13.15
N TYR A 4 -7.37 -17.96 11.86
CA TYR A 4 -7.44 -16.94 10.79
C TYR A 4 -8.84 -16.36 10.59
N LYS A 5 -9.90 -17.10 10.92
CA LYS A 5 -11.27 -16.61 10.86
C LYS A 5 -11.49 -15.51 11.90
N TYR A 6 -11.02 -15.70 13.13
CA TYR A 6 -11.10 -14.68 14.18
C TYR A 6 -10.32 -13.41 13.82
N LEU A 7 -9.08 -13.57 13.32
CA LEU A 7 -8.30 -12.43 12.82
C LEU A 7 -9.06 -11.66 11.73
N GLN A 8 -9.70 -12.38 10.80
CA GLN A 8 -10.51 -11.74 9.77
C GLN A 8 -11.70 -10.97 10.36
N GLU A 9 -12.43 -11.52 11.34
CA GLU A 9 -13.56 -10.82 11.97
C GLU A 9 -13.10 -9.58 12.74
N ILE A 10 -11.96 -9.64 13.43
CA ILE A 10 -11.34 -8.47 14.09
C ILE A 10 -11.08 -7.35 13.06
N TYR A 11 -10.45 -7.69 11.92
CA TYR A 11 -10.17 -6.71 10.85
C TYR A 11 -11.41 -6.28 10.05
N ARG A 12 -12.56 -6.95 10.18
CA ARG A 12 -13.83 -6.45 9.63
C ARG A 12 -14.33 -5.27 10.45
N LYS A 13 -14.26 -5.37 11.78
CA LYS A 13 -14.65 -4.31 12.73
C LYS A 13 -13.53 -3.27 12.94
N LYS A 14 -13.07 -2.62 11.87
CA LYS A 14 -11.94 -1.64 11.92
C LYS A 14 -12.19 -0.41 12.78
N GLN A 15 -13.45 -0.08 13.04
CA GLN A 15 -13.86 1.08 13.82
C GLN A 15 -13.96 0.77 15.33
N SER A 16 -13.74 -0.46 15.78
CA SER A 16 -13.66 -0.75 17.22
C SER A 16 -12.48 -0.04 17.87
N ASP A 17 -12.58 0.24 19.16
CA ASP A 17 -11.54 0.99 19.89
C ASP A 17 -10.19 0.26 19.88
N VAL A 18 -10.22 -1.07 20.02
CA VAL A 18 -9.02 -1.92 19.89
C VAL A 18 -8.34 -1.72 18.54
N MET A 19 -9.10 -1.77 17.43
CA MET A 19 -8.53 -1.62 16.10
C MET A 19 -8.06 -0.20 15.82
N ARG A 20 -8.80 0.81 16.27
CA ARG A 20 -8.40 2.22 16.18
C ARG A 20 -7.09 2.49 16.92
N PHE A 21 -6.95 1.97 18.14
CA PHE A 21 -5.73 2.06 18.93
C PHE A 21 -4.54 1.42 18.20
N ILE A 22 -4.70 0.19 17.71
CA ILE A 22 -3.66 -0.52 16.94
C ILE A 22 -3.27 0.27 15.68
N PHE A 23 -4.24 0.81 14.93
CA PHE A 23 -3.95 1.61 13.74
C PHE A 23 -3.24 2.92 14.07
N ARG A 24 -3.56 3.57 15.19
CA ARG A 24 -2.90 4.81 15.63
C ARG A 24 -1.41 4.56 15.91
N ILE A 25 -1.09 3.51 16.67
CA ILE A 25 0.31 3.16 16.97
C ILE A 25 1.06 2.78 15.69
N ARG A 26 0.45 1.95 14.83
CA ARG A 26 1.08 1.53 13.57
C ARG A 26 1.34 2.69 12.62
N THR A 27 0.37 3.56 12.41
CA THR A 27 0.55 4.73 11.53
C THR A 27 1.59 5.70 12.09
N TRP A 28 1.66 5.89 13.42
CA TRP A 28 2.77 6.63 14.04
C TRP A 28 4.12 5.99 13.73
N HIS A 29 4.28 4.68 13.95
CA HIS A 29 5.52 3.98 13.67
C HIS A 29 5.90 4.04 12.17
N TYR A 30 4.96 3.79 11.26
CA TYR A 30 5.22 3.83 9.82
C TYR A 30 5.55 5.23 9.27
N ARG A 31 5.17 6.30 9.98
CA ARG A 31 5.57 7.66 9.59
C ARG A 31 7.05 7.91 9.84
N GLN A 32 7.61 7.31 10.88
CA GLN A 32 9.04 7.42 11.23
C GLN A 32 9.94 6.63 10.27
N LEU A 33 9.41 5.59 9.63
CA LEU A 33 10.16 4.77 8.68
C LEU A 33 10.24 5.40 7.28
N ALA A 34 11.21 4.92 6.50
CA ALA A 34 11.35 5.28 5.09
C ALA A 34 10.10 4.95 4.28
N ALA A 35 9.89 5.71 3.19
CA ALA A 35 8.68 5.60 2.37
C ALA A 35 8.47 4.21 1.75
N ILE A 36 9.55 3.50 1.47
CA ILE A 36 9.59 2.09 1.07
C ILE A 36 10.63 1.40 1.95
N HIS A 37 10.23 0.38 2.70
CA HIS A 37 11.14 -0.40 3.54
C HIS A 37 10.71 -1.87 3.61
N ARG A 38 11.68 -2.77 3.84
CA ARG A 38 11.41 -4.20 4.00
C ARG A 38 10.73 -4.44 5.35
N ALA A 39 9.65 -5.21 5.35
CA ALA A 39 8.99 -5.68 6.56
C ALA A 39 9.49 -7.09 6.91
N PRO A 40 9.88 -7.35 8.17
CA PRO A 40 10.38 -8.68 8.55
C PRO A 40 9.27 -9.74 8.56
N LYS A 41 8.03 -9.35 8.88
CA LYS A 41 6.84 -10.22 8.92
C LYS A 41 5.62 -9.45 8.42
N SER A 42 4.65 -10.19 7.88
CA SER A 42 3.35 -9.62 7.46
C SER A 42 2.61 -9.05 8.66
N THR A 43 2.11 -7.82 8.53
CA THR A 43 1.26 -7.22 9.58
C THR A 43 -0.09 -7.92 9.71
N ARG A 44 -0.56 -8.52 8.61
CA ARG A 44 -1.85 -9.22 8.49
C ARG A 44 -1.65 -10.62 7.90
N PRO A 45 -1.27 -11.62 8.73
CA PRO A 45 -0.96 -12.96 8.22
C PRO A 45 -2.17 -13.64 7.55
N GLU A 46 -3.39 -13.37 8.01
CA GLU A 46 -4.62 -13.89 7.43
C GLU A 46 -4.89 -13.33 6.04
N LYS A 47 -4.60 -12.05 5.82
CA LYS A 47 -4.81 -11.38 4.54
C LYS A 47 -3.68 -11.71 3.57
N ALA A 48 -2.43 -11.73 4.05
CA ALA A 48 -1.26 -12.10 3.26
C ALA A 48 -1.42 -13.51 2.66
N ARG A 49 -1.83 -14.50 3.47
CA ARG A 49 -2.09 -15.87 2.98
C ARG A 49 -3.16 -15.92 1.89
N ARG A 50 -4.25 -15.16 2.04
CA ARG A 50 -5.33 -15.10 1.04
C ARG A 50 -4.86 -14.58 -0.31
N VAL A 51 -3.89 -13.67 -0.32
CA VAL A 51 -3.35 -13.08 -1.55
C VAL A 51 -2.10 -13.80 -2.05
N GLY A 52 -1.79 -15.00 -1.52
CA GLY A 52 -0.76 -15.90 -2.04
C GLY A 52 0.58 -15.89 -1.29
N TYR A 53 0.70 -15.17 -0.17
CA TYR A 53 1.91 -15.25 0.67
C TYR A 53 2.01 -16.62 1.33
N LYS A 54 3.19 -17.23 1.24
CA LYS A 54 3.57 -18.42 2.01
C LYS A 54 4.79 -18.09 2.86
N ALA A 55 4.84 -18.62 4.08
CA ALA A 55 5.99 -18.48 4.96
C ALA A 55 7.08 -19.48 4.57
N LYS A 56 7.66 -19.27 3.39
CA LYS A 56 8.83 -20.01 2.89
C LYS A 56 9.87 -19.01 2.37
N ALA A 57 11.11 -19.45 2.28
CA ALA A 57 12.15 -18.64 1.68
C ALA A 57 11.81 -18.33 0.20
N GLY A 58 12.31 -17.20 -0.30
CA GLY A 58 11.90 -16.61 -1.58
C GLY A 58 10.68 -15.68 -1.52
N TYR A 59 9.91 -15.66 -0.42
CA TYR A 59 8.89 -14.62 -0.22
C TYR A 59 9.43 -13.44 0.58
N VAL A 60 9.18 -12.23 0.08
CA VAL A 60 9.58 -10.98 0.74
C VAL A 60 8.39 -10.04 0.83
N ILE A 61 8.32 -9.27 1.91
CA ILE A 61 7.28 -8.26 2.12
C ILE A 61 7.93 -6.89 2.24
N TYR A 62 7.41 -5.93 1.49
CA TYR A 62 7.79 -4.52 1.59
C TYR A 62 6.59 -3.69 2.03
N ARG A 63 6.82 -2.74 2.92
CA ARG A 63 5.87 -1.70 3.28
C ARG A 63 6.13 -0.47 2.44
N VAL A 64 5.07 0.11 1.90
CA VAL A 64 5.11 1.34 1.13
C VAL A 64 4.01 2.29 1.56
N ARG A 65 4.36 3.58 1.66
CA ARG A 65 3.40 4.67 1.83
C ARG A 65 3.14 5.40 0.52
N VAL A 66 1.88 5.67 0.22
CA VAL A 66 1.43 6.43 -0.95
C VAL A 66 0.60 7.62 -0.47
N ARG A 67 0.92 8.82 -0.97
CA ARG A 67 0.19 10.04 -0.60
C ARG A 67 -1.25 9.94 -1.07
N ARG A 68 -2.18 10.32 -0.18
CA ARG A 68 -3.62 10.41 -0.45
C ARG A 68 -3.91 11.63 -1.32
N GLY A 69 -5.08 11.61 -1.95
CA GLY A 69 -5.60 12.72 -2.74
C GLY A 69 -5.61 12.43 -4.24
N SER A 70 -6.07 13.44 -4.98
CA SER A 70 -6.03 13.50 -6.44
C SER A 70 -4.63 13.81 -6.96
N ARG A 71 -4.44 13.69 -8.27
CA ARG A 71 -3.17 14.03 -8.93
C ARG A 71 -3.34 15.34 -9.69
N LYS A 72 -2.66 16.39 -9.24
CA LYS A 72 -2.58 17.66 -9.97
C LYS A 72 -1.92 17.43 -11.33
N LYS A 73 -2.44 18.08 -12.38
CA LYS A 73 -1.77 18.12 -13.70
C LYS A 73 -0.38 18.77 -13.55
N PRO A 74 0.71 18.12 -14.01
CA PRO A 74 2.05 18.68 -13.90
C PRO A 74 2.28 19.72 -15.01
N VAL A 75 1.78 20.94 -14.79
CA VAL A 75 1.97 22.08 -15.71
C VAL A 75 2.61 23.27 -14.99
N PRO A 76 3.59 23.96 -15.62
CA PRO A 76 4.19 25.16 -15.05
C PRO A 76 3.12 26.22 -14.79
N LYS A 77 3.12 26.81 -13.58
CA LYS A 77 2.20 27.90 -13.16
C LYS A 77 0.69 27.63 -13.38
N GLY A 78 0.27 26.39 -13.64
CA GLY A 78 -1.13 26.11 -14.00
C GLY A 78 -1.50 26.51 -15.42
N GLN A 79 -0.53 26.77 -16.29
CA GLN A 79 -0.78 27.20 -17.66
C GLN A 79 -1.06 25.99 -18.55
N VAL A 80 -2.24 25.96 -19.17
CA VAL A 80 -2.64 24.95 -20.15
C VAL A 80 -3.12 25.65 -21.41
N TYR A 81 -2.42 25.44 -22.52
CA TYR A 81 -2.80 25.98 -23.82
C TYR A 81 -3.85 25.09 -24.50
N GLY A 82 -4.67 25.69 -25.37
CA GLY A 82 -5.69 25.00 -26.15
C GLY A 82 -7.12 25.15 -25.60
N LYS A 83 -8.00 24.22 -25.98
CA LYS A 83 -9.45 24.32 -25.75
C LYS A 83 -9.81 24.35 -24.25
N PRO A 84 -10.86 25.09 -23.84
CA PRO A 84 -11.31 25.17 -22.44
C PRO A 84 -11.51 23.81 -21.75
N LYS A 85 -11.96 22.80 -22.49
CA LYS A 85 -12.13 21.41 -22.02
C LYS A 85 -10.87 20.83 -21.34
N HIS A 86 -9.66 21.23 -21.75
CA HIS A 86 -8.40 20.66 -21.25
C HIS A 86 -7.74 21.46 -20.12
N GLN A 87 -8.33 22.60 -19.74
CA GLN A 87 -7.75 23.53 -18.76
C GLN A 87 -7.88 23.07 -17.30
N GLY A 88 -8.61 21.99 -17.02
CA GLY A 88 -8.75 21.45 -15.66
C GLY A 88 -7.41 20.97 -15.04
N ILE A 89 -7.16 21.32 -13.77
CA ILE A 89 -5.87 21.04 -13.09
C ILE A 89 -6.05 20.29 -11.75
N ASN A 90 -6.87 20.82 -10.83
CA ASN A 90 -6.89 20.38 -9.42
C ASN A 90 -7.78 19.16 -9.15
N GLN A 91 -8.93 19.06 -9.82
CA GLN A 91 -9.94 18.03 -9.55
C GLN A 91 -9.74 16.74 -10.37
N LEU A 92 -8.55 16.56 -10.95
CA LEU A 92 -8.22 15.39 -11.77
C LEU A 92 -7.92 14.17 -10.88
N LYS A 93 -8.70 13.10 -11.06
CA LYS A 93 -8.46 11.81 -10.41
C LYS A 93 -7.47 11.01 -11.24
N PHE A 94 -6.52 10.35 -10.58
CA PHE A 94 -5.61 9.45 -11.27
C PHE A 94 -6.36 8.19 -11.73
N GLN A 95 -6.07 7.71 -12.94
CA GLN A 95 -6.77 6.55 -13.51
C GLN A 95 -6.46 5.25 -12.75
N ARG A 96 -5.24 5.10 -12.23
CA ARG A 96 -4.83 3.92 -11.47
C ARG A 96 -5.11 4.09 -9.97
N SER A 97 -5.39 2.99 -9.30
CA SER A 97 -5.58 2.97 -7.84
C SER A 97 -4.28 3.29 -7.09
N LEU A 98 -4.38 3.82 -5.87
CA LEU A 98 -3.22 4.04 -5.00
C LEU A 98 -2.48 2.74 -4.66
N GLN A 99 -3.19 1.61 -4.70
CA GLN A 99 -2.61 0.28 -4.50
C GLN A 99 -1.70 -0.12 -5.68
N SER A 100 -2.14 0.10 -6.92
CA SER A 100 -1.31 -0.13 -8.11
C SER A 100 -0.07 0.78 -8.11
N VAL A 101 -0.20 2.03 -7.68
CA VAL A 101 0.95 2.94 -7.51
C VAL A 101 1.93 2.44 -6.44
N ALA A 102 1.43 1.85 -5.35
CA ALA A 102 2.27 1.23 -4.33
C ALA A 102 3.07 0.05 -4.90
N GLU A 103 2.42 -0.85 -5.63
CA GLU A 103 3.06 -2.00 -6.28
C GLU A 103 4.14 -1.57 -7.26
N GLU A 104 3.84 -0.60 -8.13
CA GLU A 104 4.79 -0.06 -9.10
C GLU A 104 6.02 0.55 -8.41
N ARG A 105 5.83 1.32 -7.33
CA ARG A 105 6.94 1.90 -6.57
C ARG A 105 7.86 0.84 -5.98
N VAL A 106 7.30 -0.24 -5.46
CA VAL A 106 8.08 -1.34 -4.88
C VAL A 106 8.76 -2.16 -5.99
N GLY A 107 8.06 -2.44 -7.08
CA GLY A 107 8.64 -3.13 -8.25
C GLY A 107 9.82 -2.38 -8.86
N ARG A 108 9.74 -1.04 -8.94
CA ARG A 108 10.88 -0.20 -9.36
C ARG A 108 12.04 -0.22 -8.36
N ARG A 109 11.75 -0.33 -7.06
CA ARG A 109 12.79 -0.38 -6.01
C ARG A 109 13.50 -1.72 -5.96
N CYS A 110 12.81 -2.82 -6.27
CA CYS A 110 13.32 -4.19 -6.24
C CYS A 110 13.10 -4.88 -7.60
N PRO A 111 13.83 -4.48 -8.65
CA PRO A 111 13.57 -4.94 -10.02
C PRO A 111 13.84 -6.44 -10.24
N THR A 112 14.69 -7.05 -9.42
CA THR A 112 15.01 -8.48 -9.47
C THR A 112 13.87 -9.35 -8.92
N LEU A 113 13.02 -8.79 -8.07
CA LEU A 113 11.90 -9.50 -7.47
C LEU A 113 10.63 -9.31 -8.30
N ARG A 114 9.72 -10.28 -8.24
CA ARG A 114 8.42 -10.22 -8.90
C ARG A 114 7.33 -9.84 -7.89
N VAL A 115 6.57 -8.78 -8.19
CA VAL A 115 5.40 -8.41 -7.38
C VAL A 115 4.31 -9.45 -7.60
N LEU A 116 3.86 -10.10 -6.51
CA LEU A 116 2.77 -11.07 -6.55
C LEU A 116 1.42 -10.38 -6.34
N ASN A 117 1.29 -9.66 -5.22
CA ASN A 117 0.06 -8.98 -4.83
C ASN A 117 0.37 -7.96 -3.72
N SER A 118 -0.61 -7.17 -3.32
CA SER A 118 -0.50 -6.26 -2.19
C SER A 118 -1.79 -6.20 -1.37
N TYR A 119 -1.71 -5.62 -0.17
CA TYR A 119 -2.89 -5.37 0.65
C TYR A 119 -2.73 -4.14 1.54
N TRP A 120 -3.87 -3.51 1.83
CA TRP A 120 -3.96 -2.38 2.74
C TRP A 120 -3.74 -2.79 4.20
N ILE A 121 -3.02 -1.95 4.94
CA ILE A 121 -2.73 -2.17 6.37
C ILE A 121 -3.24 -1.05 7.24
N ALA A 122 -2.98 0.18 6.82
CA ALA A 122 -3.29 1.36 7.61
C ALA A 122 -3.43 2.59 6.71
N GLN A 123 -4.06 3.64 7.24
CA GLN A 123 -4.11 4.94 6.60
C GLN A 123 -4.17 6.03 7.67
N ASP A 124 -3.56 7.16 7.38
CA ASP A 124 -3.72 8.40 8.14
C ASP A 124 -4.31 9.47 7.20
N ALA A 125 -4.34 10.74 7.62
CA ALA A 125 -4.87 11.84 6.82
C ALA A 125 -4.12 12.03 5.48
N THR A 126 -2.81 11.82 5.47
CA THR A 126 -1.92 12.19 4.36
C THR A 126 -1.52 11.01 3.48
N PHE A 127 -1.46 9.81 4.02
CA PHE A 127 -0.91 8.60 3.40
C PHE A 127 -1.81 7.39 3.58
N LYS A 128 -1.74 6.49 2.60
CA LYS A 128 -2.18 5.09 2.72
C LYS A 128 -0.96 4.19 2.74
N PHE A 129 -0.99 3.17 3.58
CA PHE A 129 0.08 2.20 3.76
C PHE A 129 -0.34 0.83 3.24
N TYR A 130 0.52 0.22 2.44
CA TYR A 130 0.33 -1.10 1.84
C TYR A 130 1.53 -1.99 2.16
N GLU A 131 1.28 -3.29 2.35
CA GLU A 131 2.33 -4.30 2.17
C GLU A 131 2.20 -4.90 0.77
N VAL A 132 3.32 -4.94 0.07
CA VAL A 132 3.49 -5.57 -1.23
C VAL A 132 4.27 -6.86 -1.00
N ILE A 133 3.72 -7.97 -1.47
CA ILE A 133 4.37 -9.28 -1.45
C ILE A 133 5.15 -9.42 -2.75
N LEU A 134 6.42 -9.75 -2.61
CA LEU A 134 7.30 -10.07 -3.72
C LEU A 134 7.81 -11.50 -3.59
N ILE A 135 8.13 -12.07 -4.74
CA ILE A 135 8.75 -13.38 -4.90
C ILE A 135 10.12 -13.18 -5.52
N ASP A 136 11.13 -13.83 -4.98
CA ASP A 136 12.44 -13.98 -5.60
C ASP A 136 12.40 -15.15 -6.59
N PRO A 137 12.45 -14.90 -7.91
CA PRO A 137 12.43 -15.96 -8.92
C PRO A 137 13.74 -16.76 -8.96
N CYS A 138 14.84 -16.24 -8.39
CA CYS A 138 16.13 -16.91 -8.38
C CYS A 138 16.31 -17.83 -7.17
N HIS A 139 15.33 -17.87 -6.25
CA HIS A 139 15.38 -18.71 -5.06
C HIS A 139 14.97 -20.15 -5.40
N LYS A 140 15.87 -21.10 -5.10
CA LYS A 140 15.68 -22.54 -5.31
C LYS A 140 14.68 -23.14 -4.32
#